data_AF-A0A921MUB3-F1
#
_entry.id   AF-A0A921MUB3-F1
#
_cell.length_a   1.000
_cell.length_b   1.000
_cell.length_c   1.000
_cell.angle_alpha   90.00
_cell.angle_beta   90.00
_cell.angle_gamma   90.00
#
_symmetry.space_group_name_H-M   'P 1'
#
loop_
_entity.id
_entity.type
_entity.pdbx_description
1 polymer ?
#
loop_
_entity_poly.entity_id
_entity_poly.type
_entity_poly.pdbx_seq_one_letter_code
_entity_poly.pdbx_strand_id
1 'polypeptide(L)'
;MPSNTPARTRSPRRTRLWRRPAALLLALPLALTGAGLASGGAAAPAEAAPPGRTLQRDAERLDRGAVAVPTDEGILVSWRLLGDEPLDARFVVFRDGARITPEPITDSTNLLDPEGTTESTYRIALEGGSASGKPVPGGSRGKNLVWVSESFTPWAQSHLDVPLDKPADFVAVDGTEHSYRANDTLTADVDGDGELELVVKWDPSNSQDNSRPGATGNVYLDAYELDGHQLWRIDLGVNIRAGAHYSQPQLYDFDSDGRAELLVKTADGTVDGVGAVIGDADADHRNEEGYVLDGPEYLTVFDGESGEALDTIDYRPPRGTVEDWGDGYGNRVDRFLSATAYLDGEHPSAVFARGYYTRAVLWAVDFDGERLSERWLFDSEEPGNEGYAGQGNHQLVVADVDADGKDEIVYGSATIDDDGTGLYTTGLGHGDAMHVSDFDPSRPGLEVFAVHEDMNASGNRGSTFRDAATGEVLWSV
;
A
#
# COMPACT_ATOMS: atom_id res chain seq x y z
N MET A 1 1.22 -61.38 33.23
CA MET A 1 2.41 -61.96 33.92
C MET A 1 3.66 -61.47 33.18
N PRO A 2 4.84 -61.34 33.81
CA PRO A 2 5.03 -60.73 35.14
C PRO A 2 6.24 -59.77 35.20
N SER A 3 6.27 -58.90 36.23
CA SER A 3 7.43 -58.54 37.08
C SER A 3 8.72 -57.91 36.48
N ASN A 4 9.47 -57.02 37.13
CA ASN A 4 9.48 -56.62 38.56
C ASN A 4 10.12 -55.22 38.78
N THR A 5 9.62 -54.49 39.78
CA THR A 5 10.39 -53.49 40.58
C THR A 5 11.00 -54.23 41.81
N PRO A 6 11.93 -53.67 42.64
CA PRO A 6 11.85 -52.40 43.39
C PRO A 6 13.15 -51.54 43.20
N ALA A 7 13.58 -50.55 44.01
CA ALA A 7 13.22 -50.09 45.36
C ALA A 7 13.47 -48.57 45.59
N ARG A 8 13.92 -48.16 46.80
CA ARG A 8 14.21 -46.78 47.23
C ARG A 8 15.29 -46.74 48.32
N THR A 9 16.07 -45.65 48.40
CA THR A 9 16.54 -44.99 49.67
C THR A 9 16.84 -43.51 49.33
N ARG A 10 16.10 -42.51 49.82
CA ARG A 10 16.09 -41.82 51.14
C ARG A 10 17.22 -40.77 51.37
N SER A 11 16.80 -39.61 51.86
CA SER A 11 17.52 -38.33 51.99
C SER A 11 18.35 -38.17 53.28
N PRO A 12 19.05 -37.03 53.48
CA PRO A 12 18.45 -36.03 54.37
C PRO A 12 18.63 -34.54 53.98
N ARG A 13 17.82 -33.67 54.61
CA ARG A 13 17.79 -32.20 54.51
C ARG A 13 19.01 -31.51 55.13
N ARG A 14 19.28 -30.26 54.73
CA ARG A 14 19.70 -29.17 55.66
C ARG A 14 19.35 -27.77 55.15
N THR A 15 19.21 -26.83 56.08
CA THR A 15 18.64 -25.48 55.90
C THR A 15 19.63 -24.36 56.28
N ARG A 16 19.46 -23.18 55.67
CA ARG A 16 19.86 -21.78 56.05
C ARG A 16 19.45 -20.91 54.85
N LEU A 17 18.63 -19.84 54.88
CA LEU A 17 18.41 -18.73 55.82
C LEU A 17 19.66 -17.91 56.15
N TRP A 18 19.76 -16.71 55.53
CA TRP A 18 19.99 -15.38 56.14
C TRP A 18 19.99 -14.31 55.02
N ARG A 19 19.05 -13.36 55.04
CA ARG A 19 19.10 -11.97 55.58
C ARG A 19 19.53 -10.90 54.55
N ARG A 20 18.63 -9.93 54.30
CA ARG A 20 18.92 -8.62 53.68
C ARG A 20 19.92 -7.83 54.53
N PRO A 21 20.52 -6.77 53.96
CA PRO A 21 20.06 -5.44 54.37
C PRO A 21 19.70 -4.52 53.19
N ALA A 22 18.86 -3.53 53.47
CA ALA A 22 18.66 -2.38 52.61
C ALA A 22 19.71 -1.30 52.93
N ALA A 23 20.05 -0.46 51.95
CA ALA A 23 20.78 0.78 52.16
C ALA A 23 20.08 1.91 51.39
N LEU A 24 19.50 2.83 52.15
CA LEU A 24 18.96 4.10 51.69
C LEU A 24 20.07 5.14 51.84
N LEU A 25 20.37 5.96 50.83
CA LEU A 25 21.04 7.28 50.95
C LEU A 25 20.84 8.02 49.60
N LEU A 26 19.98 9.05 49.54
CA LEU A 26 20.22 10.47 49.88
C LEU A 26 20.85 11.26 48.73
N ALA A 27 20.04 12.13 48.12
CA ALA A 27 20.47 13.07 47.10
C ALA A 27 21.17 14.29 47.71
N LEU A 28 22.14 14.85 46.97
CA LEU A 28 22.54 16.24 47.08
C LEU A 28 23.15 16.72 45.75
N PRO A 29 22.80 17.90 45.23
CA PRO A 29 23.28 18.37 43.93
C PRO A 29 24.69 18.97 44.05
N LEU A 30 25.58 18.62 43.11
CA LEU A 30 26.81 19.37 42.87
C LEU A 30 26.59 20.29 41.66
N ALA A 31 26.49 21.59 41.92
CA ALA A 31 26.61 22.59 40.87
C ALA A 31 28.09 22.74 40.49
N LEU A 32 28.41 22.48 39.22
CA LEU A 32 29.70 22.80 38.61
C LEU A 32 29.45 23.56 37.31
N THR A 33 29.69 24.87 37.37
CA THR A 33 29.75 25.75 36.21
C THR A 33 31.12 25.62 35.54
N GLY A 34 31.18 25.40 34.21
CA GLY A 34 32.46 25.51 33.50
C GLY A 34 32.54 24.93 32.09
N ALA A 35 32.33 25.78 31.09
CA ALA A 35 32.97 25.76 29.77
C ALA A 35 32.81 24.51 28.84
N GLY A 36 31.76 24.55 28.04
CA GLY A 36 31.83 24.51 26.56
C GLY A 36 32.79 23.54 25.87
N LEU A 37 32.23 22.42 25.40
CA LEU A 37 32.66 21.72 24.18
C LEU A 37 31.40 21.54 23.32
N ALA A 38 31.48 21.91 22.04
CA ALA A 38 30.37 21.71 21.11
C ALA A 38 30.35 20.25 20.64
N SER A 39 29.42 19.47 21.18
CA SER A 39 29.01 18.18 20.62
C SER A 39 27.89 18.43 19.62
N GLY A 40 27.94 17.76 18.46
CA GLY A 40 26.84 17.80 17.49
C GLY A 40 25.52 17.39 18.16
N GLY A 41 24.45 18.10 17.84
CA GLY A 41 23.12 17.74 18.32
C GLY A 41 22.70 16.42 17.67
N ALA A 42 22.39 15.42 18.49
CA ALA A 42 21.40 14.44 18.07
C ALA A 42 20.07 15.18 17.82
N ALA A 43 19.28 14.72 16.86
CA ALA A 43 17.92 15.20 16.71
C ALA A 43 17.19 15.11 18.06
N ALA A 44 16.38 16.13 18.37
CA ALA A 44 15.43 15.98 19.47
C ALA A 44 14.42 14.91 19.05
N PRO A 45 14.01 13.98 19.95
CA PRO A 45 12.90 13.10 19.64
C PRO A 45 11.66 13.95 19.33
N ALA A 46 10.83 13.49 18.39
CA ALA A 46 9.57 14.13 18.04
C ALA A 46 8.75 14.44 19.32
N GLU A 47 8.10 15.60 19.34
CA GLU A 47 7.31 16.02 20.51
C GLU A 47 5.99 15.25 20.49
N ALA A 48 6.02 14.05 21.09
CA ALA A 48 4.92 13.08 21.09
C ALA A 48 3.55 13.75 21.31
N ALA A 49 2.59 13.39 20.43
CA ALA A 49 1.31 14.05 20.31
C ALA A 49 0.62 14.28 21.67
N PRO A 50 -0.02 15.47 21.88
CA PRO A 50 -0.61 15.80 23.16
C PRO A 50 -1.70 14.78 23.54
N PRO A 51 -1.69 14.22 24.77
CA PRO A 51 -2.59 13.13 25.14
C PRO A 51 -4.04 13.61 25.18
N GLY A 52 -4.86 13.19 24.21
CA GLY A 52 -6.30 13.49 24.22
C GLY A 52 -7.09 13.34 22.93
N ARG A 53 -6.47 13.25 21.75
CA ARG A 53 -7.14 12.89 20.49
C ARG A 53 -6.79 11.46 20.11
N THR A 54 -7.79 10.67 19.74
CA THR A 54 -7.59 9.42 19.00
C THR A 54 -7.76 9.78 17.54
N LEU A 55 -6.69 9.63 16.74
CA LEU A 55 -6.77 9.77 15.29
C LEU A 55 -7.66 8.65 14.75
N GLN A 56 -8.47 8.96 13.74
CA GLN A 56 -9.32 7.99 13.04
C GLN A 56 -9.00 8.13 11.58
N ARG A 57 -8.37 7.10 11.00
CA ARG A 57 -8.17 7.00 9.57
C ARG A 57 -9.52 6.78 8.89
N ASP A 58 -9.81 7.59 7.90
CA ASP A 58 -10.85 7.28 6.93
C ASP A 58 -10.51 5.96 6.21
N ALA A 59 -11.54 5.27 5.70
CA ALA A 59 -11.41 3.96 5.09
C ALA A 59 -12.60 3.68 4.19
N GLU A 60 -12.36 2.92 3.12
CA GLU A 60 -13.37 2.55 2.11
C GLU A 60 -14.65 1.98 2.73
N ARG A 61 -15.80 2.42 2.23
CA ARG A 61 -17.12 2.02 2.75
C ARG A 61 -17.61 0.71 2.12
N LEU A 62 -16.83 -0.34 2.31
CA LEU A 62 -17.03 -1.65 1.68
C LEU A 62 -18.39 -2.30 1.98
N ASP A 63 -18.94 -2.96 0.97
CA ASP A 63 -20.07 -3.88 1.07
C ASP A 63 -19.68 -5.16 1.86
N ARG A 64 -20.59 -6.12 1.98
CA ARG A 64 -20.33 -7.40 2.65
C ARG A 64 -19.29 -8.28 1.92
N GLY A 65 -18.99 -8.06 0.64
CA GLY A 65 -18.09 -8.89 -0.16
C GLY A 65 -18.53 -10.35 -0.15
N ALA A 66 -19.84 -10.58 -0.26
CA ALA A 66 -20.45 -11.88 0.01
C ALA A 66 -20.35 -12.80 -1.22
N VAL A 67 -19.40 -13.73 -1.18
CA VAL A 67 -19.12 -14.65 -2.29
C VAL A 67 -19.48 -16.09 -1.93
N ALA A 68 -19.93 -16.85 -2.93
CA ALA A 68 -20.14 -18.28 -2.84
C ALA A 68 -19.40 -18.98 -4.00
N VAL A 69 -18.62 -20.01 -3.69
CA VAL A 69 -17.68 -20.63 -4.63
C VAL A 69 -17.84 -22.16 -4.61
N PRO A 70 -17.96 -22.84 -5.76
CA PRO A 70 -18.05 -24.29 -5.81
C PRO A 70 -16.73 -24.98 -5.47
N THR A 71 -16.81 -26.07 -4.72
CA THR A 71 -15.71 -26.95 -4.34
C THR A 71 -16.11 -28.42 -4.51
N ASP A 72 -15.15 -29.35 -4.44
CA ASP A 72 -15.44 -30.80 -4.46
C ASP A 72 -16.28 -31.29 -3.26
N GLU A 73 -16.35 -30.51 -2.17
CA GLU A 73 -17.05 -30.87 -0.92
C GLU A 73 -18.35 -30.09 -0.68
N GLY A 74 -18.74 -29.19 -1.60
CA GLY A 74 -19.92 -28.32 -1.47
C GLY A 74 -19.67 -26.89 -1.93
N ILE A 75 -20.46 -25.94 -1.46
CA ILE A 75 -20.25 -24.50 -1.72
C ILE A 75 -19.51 -23.86 -0.54
N LEU A 76 -18.37 -23.24 -0.77
CA LEU A 76 -17.71 -22.37 0.20
C LEU A 76 -18.32 -20.97 0.10
N VAL A 77 -18.97 -20.51 1.17
CA VAL A 77 -19.49 -19.15 1.32
C VAL A 77 -18.52 -18.36 2.20
N SER A 78 -18.20 -17.12 1.83
CA SER A 78 -17.37 -16.21 2.63
C SER A 78 -17.80 -14.75 2.50
N TRP A 79 -17.46 -13.93 3.49
CA TRP A 79 -17.81 -12.51 3.55
C TRP A 79 -16.79 -11.71 4.36
N ARG A 80 -16.82 -10.37 4.22
CA ARG A 80 -16.03 -9.44 5.03
C ARG A 80 -16.59 -9.36 6.47
N LEU A 81 -15.71 -9.28 7.46
CA LEU A 81 -15.99 -8.64 8.76
C LEU A 81 -15.58 -7.17 8.57
N LEU A 82 -16.50 -6.23 8.75
CA LEU A 82 -16.22 -4.82 8.50
C LEU A 82 -15.52 -4.18 9.70
N GLY A 83 -14.73 -3.12 9.46
CA GLY A 83 -13.93 -2.46 10.50
C GLY A 83 -14.75 -1.82 11.63
N ASP A 84 -16.01 -1.49 11.37
CA ASP A 84 -16.97 -0.96 12.35
C ASP A 84 -17.72 -2.06 13.13
N GLU A 85 -17.51 -3.33 12.80
CA GLU A 85 -18.16 -4.48 13.45
C GLU A 85 -17.32 -5.07 14.60
N PRO A 86 -17.96 -5.54 15.68
CA PRO A 86 -17.24 -6.19 16.77
C PRO A 86 -16.68 -7.55 16.31
N LEU A 87 -15.50 -7.93 16.82
CA LEU A 87 -14.86 -9.22 16.52
C LEU A 87 -15.70 -10.46 16.89
N ASP A 88 -16.71 -10.32 17.78
CA ASP A 88 -17.66 -11.38 18.13
C ASP A 88 -19.02 -11.24 17.42
N ALA A 89 -19.06 -10.53 16.27
CA ALA A 89 -20.20 -10.42 15.38
C ALA A 89 -20.80 -11.80 15.04
N ARG A 90 -22.14 -11.85 14.98
CA ARG A 90 -22.92 -13.09 15.04
C ARG A 90 -23.61 -13.37 13.71
N PHE A 91 -22.89 -13.95 12.76
CA PHE A 91 -23.37 -14.17 11.40
C PHE A 91 -24.30 -15.39 11.28
N VAL A 92 -25.35 -15.26 10.49
CA VAL A 92 -26.34 -16.28 10.21
C VAL A 92 -26.53 -16.39 8.70
N VAL A 93 -26.08 -17.51 8.13
CA VAL A 93 -26.23 -17.82 6.70
C VAL A 93 -27.57 -18.53 6.43
N PHE A 94 -28.21 -18.11 5.35
CA PHE A 94 -29.40 -18.72 4.77
C PHE A 94 -29.08 -19.27 3.38
N ARG A 95 -29.66 -20.42 3.02
CA ARG A 95 -29.70 -21.00 1.68
C ARG A 95 -31.16 -21.19 1.26
N ASP A 96 -31.52 -20.73 0.07
CA ASP A 96 -32.87 -20.87 -0.52
C ASP A 96 -33.99 -20.35 0.42
N GLY A 97 -33.67 -19.32 1.21
CA GLY A 97 -34.56 -18.73 2.22
C GLY A 97 -34.63 -19.49 3.56
N ALA A 98 -33.97 -20.64 3.71
CA ALA A 98 -33.88 -21.40 4.95
C ALA A 98 -32.56 -21.12 5.69
N ARG A 99 -32.62 -20.94 7.02
CA ARG A 99 -31.43 -20.78 7.88
C ARG A 99 -30.66 -22.09 7.94
N ILE A 100 -29.40 -22.11 7.47
CA ILE A 100 -28.52 -23.29 7.47
C ILE A 100 -27.52 -23.33 8.64
N THR A 101 -27.45 -22.26 9.43
CA THR A 101 -26.55 -22.08 10.58
C THR A 101 -27.34 -22.13 11.90
N PRO A 102 -27.48 -23.29 12.59
CA PRO A 102 -28.39 -23.41 13.74
C PRO A 102 -28.09 -22.43 14.89
N GLU A 103 -26.81 -22.21 15.16
CA GLU A 103 -26.29 -21.09 15.96
C GLU A 103 -25.53 -20.12 15.04
N PRO A 104 -25.40 -18.83 15.41
CA PRO A 104 -24.57 -17.90 14.64
C PRO A 104 -23.09 -18.28 14.66
N ILE A 105 -22.41 -18.01 13.55
CA ILE A 105 -20.95 -18.09 13.41
C ILE A 105 -20.35 -16.84 14.06
N THR A 106 -19.30 -17.01 14.87
CA THR A 106 -18.63 -15.92 15.63
C THR A 106 -17.10 -16.05 15.67
N ASP A 107 -16.54 -17.06 15.00
CA ASP A 107 -15.13 -17.43 14.99
C ASP A 107 -14.54 -17.52 13.56
N SER A 108 -15.36 -17.25 12.54
CA SER A 108 -14.95 -17.03 11.16
C SER A 108 -15.97 -16.16 10.41
N THR A 109 -15.62 -15.75 9.19
CA THR A 109 -16.57 -15.19 8.21
C THR A 109 -16.70 -16.10 6.98
N ASN A 110 -16.71 -17.41 7.19
CA ASN A 110 -16.91 -18.40 6.14
C ASN A 110 -17.73 -19.61 6.60
N LEU A 111 -18.30 -20.33 5.64
CA LEU A 111 -19.06 -21.55 5.83
C LEU A 111 -18.92 -22.44 4.59
N LEU A 112 -18.42 -23.67 4.77
CA LEU A 112 -18.60 -24.72 3.76
C LEU A 112 -19.99 -25.35 3.94
N ASP A 113 -20.81 -25.30 2.90
CA ASP A 113 -22.13 -25.93 2.83
C ASP A 113 -22.11 -27.17 1.91
N PRO A 114 -22.06 -28.40 2.46
CA PRO A 114 -22.02 -29.64 1.69
C PRO A 114 -23.32 -30.00 0.98
N GLU A 115 -24.43 -29.32 1.30
CA GLU A 115 -25.72 -29.51 0.62
C GLU A 115 -25.99 -28.42 -0.44
N GLY A 116 -25.11 -27.42 -0.52
CA GLY A 116 -25.18 -26.35 -1.51
C GLY A 116 -24.96 -26.85 -2.94
N THR A 117 -25.58 -26.18 -3.91
CA THR A 117 -25.30 -26.39 -5.34
C THR A 117 -25.14 -25.04 -6.05
N THR A 118 -24.67 -25.03 -7.31
CA THR A 118 -24.57 -23.80 -8.13
C THR A 118 -25.93 -23.11 -8.36
N GLU A 119 -27.04 -23.84 -8.20
CA GLU A 119 -28.40 -23.30 -8.32
C GLU A 119 -28.93 -22.70 -6.99
N SER A 120 -28.20 -22.85 -5.88
CA SER A 120 -28.61 -22.35 -4.58
C SER A 120 -28.48 -20.84 -4.49
N THR A 121 -29.35 -20.19 -3.72
CA THR A 121 -29.25 -18.74 -3.41
C THR A 121 -28.90 -18.55 -1.94
N TYR A 122 -27.86 -17.77 -1.66
CA TYR A 122 -27.39 -17.46 -0.31
C TYR A 122 -27.75 -16.05 0.13
N ARG A 123 -27.85 -15.85 1.44
CA ARG A 123 -27.98 -14.52 2.07
C ARG A 123 -27.47 -14.55 3.52
N ILE A 124 -26.85 -13.45 3.95
CA ILE A 124 -26.23 -13.33 5.28
C ILE A 124 -26.99 -12.31 6.14
N ALA A 125 -27.19 -12.64 7.42
CA ALA A 125 -27.77 -11.78 8.43
C ALA A 125 -26.90 -11.72 9.70
N LEU A 126 -27.04 -10.65 10.49
CA LEU A 126 -26.51 -10.56 11.85
C LEU A 126 -27.58 -10.87 12.90
N GLU A 127 -27.22 -11.62 13.94
CA GLU A 127 -28.07 -11.92 15.10
C GLU A 127 -27.71 -11.05 16.32
N GLY A 128 -28.52 -10.03 16.61
CA GLY A 128 -28.37 -9.19 17.80
C GLY A 128 -27.28 -8.13 17.71
N GLY A 129 -27.40 -7.20 16.76
CA GLY A 129 -26.55 -6.01 16.63
C GLY A 129 -27.34 -4.76 16.22
N SER A 130 -26.67 -3.61 16.16
CA SER A 130 -27.22 -2.33 15.70
C SER A 130 -26.97 -2.09 14.19
N ALA A 131 -27.12 -3.13 13.37
CA ALA A 131 -26.90 -3.04 11.93
C ALA A 131 -28.01 -2.21 11.25
N SER A 132 -27.61 -1.39 10.27
CA SER A 132 -28.46 -0.47 9.48
C SER A 132 -29.34 -1.16 8.42
N GLY A 133 -29.45 -2.49 8.45
CA GLY A 133 -30.12 -3.30 7.44
C GLY A 133 -31.62 -3.55 7.65
N LYS A 134 -32.23 -4.27 6.70
CA LYS A 134 -33.65 -4.66 6.72
C LYS A 134 -33.89 -5.81 7.71
N PRO A 135 -34.86 -5.73 8.65
CA PRO A 135 -35.18 -6.84 9.55
C PRO A 135 -35.61 -8.11 8.80
N VAL A 136 -35.19 -9.28 9.26
CA VAL A 136 -35.58 -10.57 8.66
C VAL A 136 -37.06 -10.88 8.94
N PRO A 137 -37.93 -10.98 7.90
CA PRO A 137 -39.35 -11.30 8.11
C PRO A 137 -39.54 -12.68 8.74
N GLY A 138 -40.34 -12.75 9.81
CA GLY A 138 -40.59 -14.02 10.51
C GLY A 138 -39.47 -14.48 11.45
N GLY A 139 -38.45 -13.65 11.71
CA GLY A 139 -37.42 -13.90 12.72
C GLY A 139 -38.03 -14.33 14.07
N SER A 140 -37.43 -15.33 14.71
CA SER A 140 -37.96 -15.93 15.95
C SER A 140 -38.06 -14.88 17.06
N ARG A 141 -39.22 -14.82 17.74
CA ARG A 141 -39.49 -13.89 18.84
C ARG A 141 -38.38 -13.98 19.91
N GLY A 142 -37.54 -12.96 20.00
CA GLY A 142 -36.45 -12.86 20.97
C GLY A 142 -35.03 -12.81 20.37
N LYS A 143 -34.86 -13.02 19.06
CA LYS A 143 -33.59 -12.85 18.34
C LYS A 143 -33.80 -11.88 17.17
N ASN A 144 -33.34 -10.64 17.31
CA ASN A 144 -33.39 -9.66 16.21
C ASN A 144 -32.37 -10.07 15.15
N LEU A 145 -32.85 -10.40 13.96
CA LEU A 145 -32.02 -10.68 12.79
C LEU A 145 -32.15 -9.53 11.79
N VAL A 146 -31.02 -9.09 11.24
CA VAL A 146 -30.92 -8.00 10.26
C VAL A 146 -30.15 -8.52 9.05
N TRP A 147 -30.69 -8.37 7.84
CA TRP A 147 -29.97 -8.71 6.61
C TRP A 147 -28.78 -7.76 6.42
N VAL A 148 -27.59 -8.32 6.17
CA VAL A 148 -26.33 -7.58 5.93
C VAL A 148 -25.68 -7.91 4.58
N SER A 149 -26.33 -8.75 3.76
CA SER A 149 -26.07 -8.87 2.33
C SER A 149 -27.40 -8.77 1.57
N GLU A 150 -27.34 -8.47 0.28
CA GLU A 150 -28.41 -8.88 -0.65
C GLU A 150 -28.27 -10.39 -0.98
N SER A 151 -29.15 -10.91 -1.82
CA SER A 151 -29.12 -12.33 -2.20
C SER A 151 -28.11 -12.57 -3.32
N PHE A 152 -27.26 -13.58 -3.17
CA PHE A 152 -26.20 -13.93 -4.14
C PHE A 152 -26.21 -15.43 -4.48
N THR A 153 -25.69 -15.79 -5.64
CA THR A 153 -25.58 -17.19 -6.12
C THR A 153 -24.12 -17.60 -6.23
N PRO A 154 -23.79 -18.90 -6.11
CA PRO A 154 -22.43 -19.37 -6.34
C PRO A 154 -21.93 -19.04 -7.74
N TRP A 155 -20.65 -18.73 -7.84
CA TRP A 155 -19.96 -18.65 -9.11
C TRP A 155 -19.99 -19.99 -9.86
N ALA A 156 -19.87 -19.94 -11.19
CA ALA A 156 -19.81 -21.15 -12.01
C ALA A 156 -18.52 -21.96 -11.79
N GLN A 157 -17.45 -21.31 -11.32
CA GLN A 157 -16.10 -21.86 -11.16
C GLN A 157 -15.44 -21.30 -9.89
N SER A 158 -14.26 -21.80 -9.53
CA SER A 158 -13.47 -21.32 -8.40
C SER A 158 -12.66 -20.04 -8.68
N HIS A 159 -13.10 -19.26 -9.66
CA HIS A 159 -12.59 -17.95 -10.06
C HIS A 159 -13.74 -17.16 -10.70
N LEU A 160 -13.61 -15.85 -10.71
CA LEU A 160 -14.42 -14.94 -11.52
C LEU A 160 -13.58 -14.55 -12.74
N ASP A 161 -14.13 -14.73 -13.94
CA ASP A 161 -13.51 -14.24 -15.17
C ASP A 161 -14.09 -12.86 -15.46
N VAL A 162 -13.26 -11.81 -15.41
CA VAL A 162 -13.62 -10.43 -15.81
C VAL A 162 -13.21 -10.23 -17.28
N PRO A 163 -14.16 -10.07 -18.23
CA PRO A 163 -13.85 -9.75 -19.62
C PRO A 163 -13.15 -8.39 -19.74
N LEU A 164 -11.99 -8.35 -20.41
CA LEU A 164 -11.25 -7.11 -20.67
C LEU A 164 -11.29 -6.74 -22.16
N ASP A 165 -11.49 -5.46 -22.46
CA ASP A 165 -11.32 -4.91 -23.82
C ASP A 165 -9.83 -4.77 -24.15
N LYS A 166 -9.20 -5.82 -24.64
CA LYS A 166 -7.77 -5.76 -24.98
C LYS A 166 -7.49 -4.68 -26.05
N PRO A 167 -6.61 -3.68 -25.78
CA PRO A 167 -6.18 -2.71 -26.78
C PRO A 167 -5.64 -3.38 -28.05
N ALA A 168 -5.85 -2.70 -29.18
CA ALA A 168 -5.44 -3.21 -30.48
C ALA A 168 -3.92 -3.37 -30.59
N ASP A 169 -3.49 -4.44 -31.27
CA ASP A 169 -2.09 -4.64 -31.64
C ASP A 169 -1.63 -3.55 -32.62
N PHE A 170 -0.37 -3.10 -32.52
CA PHE A 170 0.16 -1.96 -33.27
C PHE A 170 1.46 -2.30 -34.01
N VAL A 171 1.83 -1.46 -34.97
CA VAL A 171 3.09 -1.59 -35.71
C VAL A 171 3.98 -0.40 -35.40
N ALA A 172 5.18 -0.65 -34.88
CA ALA A 172 6.18 0.37 -34.59
C ALA A 172 6.81 0.96 -35.87
N VAL A 173 7.55 2.06 -35.72
CA VAL A 173 8.17 2.81 -36.82
C VAL A 173 9.17 1.97 -37.64
N ASP A 174 9.78 0.96 -37.03
CA ASP A 174 10.68 0.00 -37.68
C ASP A 174 9.95 -1.10 -38.48
N GLY A 175 8.61 -1.15 -38.39
CA GLY A 175 7.75 -2.17 -39.00
C GLY A 175 7.51 -3.40 -38.14
N THR A 176 7.95 -3.43 -36.88
CA THR A 176 7.71 -4.54 -35.95
C THR A 176 6.29 -4.50 -35.39
N GLU A 177 5.58 -5.63 -35.41
CA GLU A 177 4.26 -5.79 -34.82
C GLU A 177 4.37 -6.08 -33.31
N HIS A 178 3.54 -5.40 -32.52
CA HIS A 178 3.52 -5.45 -31.07
C HIS A 178 2.11 -5.60 -30.53
N SER A 179 2.00 -6.21 -29.36
CA SER A 179 0.72 -6.52 -28.72
C SER A 179 0.65 -6.03 -27.29
N TYR A 180 -0.56 -5.91 -26.75
CA TYR A 180 -0.79 -5.55 -25.35
C TYR A 180 -1.09 -6.78 -24.47
N ARG A 181 -0.67 -6.68 -23.20
CA ARG A 181 -1.04 -7.60 -22.12
C ARG A 181 -1.54 -6.81 -20.91
N ALA A 182 -2.53 -7.34 -20.20
CA ALA A 182 -2.87 -6.84 -18.88
C ALA A 182 -1.65 -7.05 -17.97
N ASN A 183 -1.33 -6.05 -17.15
CA ASN A 183 -0.14 -6.04 -16.30
C ASN A 183 -0.54 -5.68 -14.87
N ASP A 184 0.03 -4.64 -14.27
CA ASP A 184 -0.24 -4.30 -12.88
C ASP A 184 -1.68 -3.78 -12.75
N THR A 185 -2.40 -4.20 -11.71
CA THR A 185 -3.82 -3.88 -11.49
C THR A 185 -4.00 -3.31 -10.09
N LEU A 186 -4.77 -2.23 -10.00
CA LEU A 186 -5.18 -1.58 -8.76
C LEU A 186 -6.66 -1.86 -8.51
N THR A 187 -7.11 -1.72 -7.27
CA THR A 187 -8.50 -1.91 -6.86
C THR A 187 -8.90 -0.88 -5.82
N ALA A 188 -10.04 -0.22 -6.03
CA ALA A 188 -10.72 0.66 -5.09
C ALA A 188 -12.19 0.76 -5.51
N ASP A 189 -13.05 1.28 -4.63
CA ASP A 189 -14.45 1.63 -4.91
C ASP A 189 -14.47 2.98 -5.64
N VAL A 190 -14.84 3.03 -6.92
CA VAL A 190 -14.78 4.27 -7.72
C VAL A 190 -16.13 4.99 -7.89
N ASP A 191 -17.24 4.35 -7.54
CA ASP A 191 -18.60 4.89 -7.70
C ASP A 191 -19.39 5.04 -6.38
N GLY A 192 -18.88 4.44 -5.29
CA GLY A 192 -19.35 4.57 -3.92
C GLY A 192 -20.41 3.53 -3.50
N ASP A 193 -20.54 2.44 -4.26
CA ASP A 193 -21.50 1.37 -3.99
C ASP A 193 -21.03 0.34 -2.94
N GLY A 194 -19.70 0.22 -2.75
CA GLY A 194 -19.03 -0.66 -1.80
C GLY A 194 -18.44 -1.95 -2.37
N GLU A 195 -18.64 -2.24 -3.66
CA GLU A 195 -17.83 -3.22 -4.40
C GLU A 195 -16.46 -2.59 -4.77
N LEU A 196 -15.64 -3.25 -5.60
CA LEU A 196 -14.29 -2.76 -5.95
C LEU A 196 -14.02 -2.97 -7.44
N GLU A 197 -13.65 -1.91 -8.14
CA GLU A 197 -13.32 -1.94 -9.56
C GLU A 197 -11.87 -2.39 -9.77
N LEU A 198 -11.57 -2.80 -11.00
CA LEU A 198 -10.21 -3.12 -11.44
C LEU A 198 -9.69 -2.00 -12.33
N VAL A 199 -8.68 -1.25 -11.89
CA VAL A 199 -7.90 -0.38 -12.77
C VAL A 199 -6.69 -1.14 -13.31
N VAL A 200 -6.79 -1.55 -14.57
CA VAL A 200 -5.80 -2.41 -15.25
C VAL A 200 -4.83 -1.56 -16.07
N LYS A 201 -3.53 -1.65 -15.78
CA LYS A 201 -2.48 -1.13 -16.66
C LYS A 201 -2.22 -2.09 -17.81
N TRP A 202 -2.27 -1.59 -19.05
CA TRP A 202 -1.87 -2.33 -20.24
C TRP A 202 -0.42 -2.05 -20.60
N ASP A 203 0.35 -3.13 -20.69
CA ASP A 203 1.76 -3.09 -21.03
C ASP A 203 1.97 -3.51 -22.51
N PRO A 204 2.55 -2.66 -23.37
CA PRO A 204 2.92 -3.03 -24.73
C PRO A 204 4.11 -3.99 -24.72
N SER A 205 4.12 -4.95 -25.65
CA SER A 205 5.17 -6.00 -25.72
C SER A 205 6.60 -5.49 -26.02
N ASN A 206 6.78 -4.18 -26.19
CA ASN A 206 8.05 -3.50 -26.38
C ASN A 206 8.41 -2.50 -25.27
N SER A 207 7.74 -2.56 -24.12
CA SER A 207 8.11 -1.80 -22.92
C SER A 207 9.55 -2.09 -22.49
N GLN A 208 10.18 -1.11 -21.85
CA GLN A 208 11.62 -1.10 -21.60
C GLN A 208 11.94 -0.90 -20.12
N ASP A 209 12.98 -1.56 -19.63
CA ASP A 209 13.71 -1.05 -18.47
C ASP A 209 14.52 0.19 -18.87
N ASN A 210 14.75 1.09 -17.92
CA ASN A 210 15.44 2.36 -18.14
C ASN A 210 16.89 2.21 -18.61
N SER A 211 17.53 1.03 -18.48
CA SER A 211 18.85 0.78 -19.08
C SER A 211 18.81 0.55 -20.60
N ARG A 212 17.63 0.46 -21.22
CA ARG A 212 17.45 0.05 -22.62
C ARG A 212 16.83 1.16 -23.48
N PRO A 213 17.45 1.50 -24.64
CA PRO A 213 16.82 2.33 -25.64
C PRO A 213 15.73 1.56 -26.41
N GLY A 214 14.83 2.30 -27.04
CA GLY A 214 13.70 1.83 -27.84
C GLY A 214 12.46 2.67 -27.57
N ALA A 215 11.76 3.11 -28.61
CA ALA A 215 10.44 3.70 -28.45
C ALA A 215 9.42 2.60 -28.08
N THR A 216 8.49 2.93 -27.19
CA THR A 216 7.46 1.99 -26.72
C THR A 216 6.11 2.27 -27.38
N GLY A 217 5.17 1.34 -27.26
CA GLY A 217 3.75 1.69 -27.35
C GLY A 217 3.34 2.62 -26.20
N ASN A 218 2.12 3.15 -26.29
CA ASN A 218 1.52 3.93 -25.22
C ASN A 218 1.21 3.03 -24.02
N VAL A 219 1.02 3.63 -22.85
CA VAL A 219 0.47 2.95 -21.66
C VAL A 219 -1.01 3.31 -21.58
N TYR A 220 -1.88 2.30 -21.48
CA TYR A 220 -3.31 2.50 -21.19
C TYR A 220 -3.62 2.12 -19.75
N LEU A 221 -4.53 2.86 -19.12
CA LEU A 221 -5.16 2.52 -17.85
C LEU A 221 -6.66 2.41 -18.11
N ASP A 222 -7.27 1.29 -17.72
CA ASP A 222 -8.70 1.04 -17.93
C ASP A 222 -9.36 0.67 -16.59
N ALA A 223 -10.52 1.27 -16.26
CA ALA A 223 -11.37 0.80 -15.16
C ALA A 223 -12.44 -0.19 -15.64
N TYR A 224 -12.67 -1.23 -14.86
CA TYR A 224 -13.70 -2.24 -15.08
C TYR A 224 -14.46 -2.56 -13.78
N GLU A 225 -15.78 -2.63 -13.87
CA GLU A 225 -16.62 -3.37 -12.91
C GLU A 225 -16.27 -4.87 -12.95
N LEU A 226 -16.55 -5.60 -11.86
CA LEU A 226 -16.29 -7.03 -11.76
C LEU A 226 -17.11 -7.90 -12.74
N ASP A 227 -18.13 -7.37 -13.41
CA ASP A 227 -18.87 -8.07 -14.46
C ASP A 227 -18.22 -7.95 -15.87
N GLY A 228 -17.21 -7.08 -16.00
CA GLY A 228 -16.54 -6.77 -17.27
C GLY A 228 -17.03 -5.50 -17.96
N HIS A 229 -17.94 -4.72 -17.37
CA HIS A 229 -18.27 -3.40 -17.88
C HIS A 229 -17.05 -2.48 -17.76
N GLN A 230 -16.49 -2.10 -18.91
CA GLN A 230 -15.47 -1.05 -18.96
C GLN A 230 -16.12 0.31 -18.73
N LEU A 231 -15.66 1.02 -17.70
CA LEU A 231 -16.07 2.39 -17.41
C LEU A 231 -15.36 3.36 -18.36
N TRP A 232 -14.02 3.29 -18.45
CA TRP A 232 -13.20 4.19 -19.26
C TRP A 232 -11.85 3.59 -19.67
N ARG A 233 -11.10 4.36 -20.49
CA ARG A 233 -9.70 4.16 -20.86
C ARG A 233 -8.98 5.50 -20.90
N ILE A 234 -7.92 5.64 -20.12
CA ILE A 234 -6.94 6.73 -20.21
C ILE A 234 -5.78 6.25 -21.10
N ASP A 235 -5.38 7.07 -22.08
CA ASP A 235 -4.18 6.86 -22.90
C ASP A 235 -3.10 7.84 -22.42
N LEU A 236 -2.04 7.34 -21.77
CA LEU A 236 -0.97 8.21 -21.28
C LEU A 236 -0.13 8.87 -22.41
N GLY A 237 -0.34 8.46 -23.67
CA GLY A 237 0.22 9.11 -24.84
C GLY A 237 1.69 8.75 -25.10
N VAL A 238 2.24 9.32 -26.17
CA VAL A 238 3.62 9.02 -26.62
C VAL A 238 4.71 9.57 -25.71
N ASN A 239 4.37 10.55 -24.87
CA ASN A 239 5.29 11.25 -23.97
C ASN A 239 5.41 10.57 -22.59
N ILE A 240 4.69 9.46 -22.37
CA ILE A 240 4.89 8.56 -21.22
C ILE A 240 5.41 7.22 -21.73
N ARG A 241 6.66 6.89 -21.38
CA ARG A 241 7.35 5.68 -21.82
C ARG A 241 6.84 4.45 -21.05
N ALA A 242 6.63 3.33 -21.73
CA ALA A 242 6.16 2.11 -21.09
C ALA A 242 7.30 1.31 -20.44
N GLY A 243 7.10 0.89 -19.19
CA GLY A 243 8.03 0.04 -18.44
C GLY A 243 7.78 0.09 -16.94
N ALA A 244 8.39 -0.83 -16.19
CA ALA A 244 8.12 -1.05 -14.77
C ALA A 244 8.43 0.16 -13.86
N HIS A 245 9.26 1.10 -14.30
CA HIS A 245 9.74 2.21 -13.46
C HIS A 245 9.16 3.59 -13.86
N TYR A 246 8.28 3.66 -14.87
CA TYR A 246 7.69 4.91 -15.36
C TYR A 246 6.35 5.23 -14.68
N SER A 247 5.24 4.70 -15.20
CA SER A 247 3.90 4.98 -14.69
C SER A 247 3.63 4.21 -13.39
N GLN A 248 3.57 4.96 -12.29
CA GLN A 248 3.22 4.48 -10.95
C GLN A 248 1.88 5.10 -10.53
N PRO A 249 0.74 4.67 -11.11
CA PRO A 249 -0.57 5.15 -10.70
C PRO A 249 -0.85 4.81 -9.23
N GLN A 250 -1.62 5.65 -8.55
CA GLN A 250 -2.26 5.36 -7.28
C GLN A 250 -3.78 5.50 -7.48
N LEU A 251 -4.56 4.64 -6.84
CA LEU A 251 -6.01 4.64 -6.89
C LEU A 251 -6.49 4.62 -5.43
N TYR A 252 -7.14 5.70 -4.99
CA TYR A 252 -7.59 5.88 -3.60
C TYR A 252 -8.59 7.02 -3.49
N ASP A 253 -9.46 6.99 -2.49
CA ASP A 253 -10.37 8.09 -2.11
C ASP A 253 -9.54 9.19 -1.44
N PHE A 254 -9.06 10.18 -2.22
CA PHE A 254 -8.05 11.14 -1.76
C PHE A 254 -8.67 12.38 -1.12
N ASP A 255 -9.92 12.74 -1.44
CA ASP A 255 -10.65 13.82 -0.77
C ASP A 255 -11.63 13.34 0.33
N SER A 256 -11.81 12.02 0.46
CA SER A 256 -12.69 11.36 1.43
C SER A 256 -14.19 11.59 1.17
N ASP A 257 -14.61 11.71 -0.10
CA ASP A 257 -16.04 11.76 -0.50
C ASP A 257 -16.73 10.39 -0.48
N GLY A 258 -15.96 9.30 -0.45
CA GLY A 258 -16.42 7.91 -0.47
C GLY A 258 -16.24 7.20 -1.81
N ARG A 259 -15.46 7.77 -2.73
CA ARG A 259 -15.13 7.23 -4.06
C ARG A 259 -13.65 7.48 -4.35
N ALA A 260 -13.01 6.60 -5.11
CA ALA A 260 -11.58 6.69 -5.37
C ALA A 260 -11.21 7.50 -6.62
N GLU A 261 -10.21 8.37 -6.50
CA GLU A 261 -9.54 9.00 -7.64
C GLU A 261 -8.29 8.22 -8.07
N LEU A 262 -7.90 8.42 -9.33
CA LEU A 262 -6.63 7.94 -9.87
C LEU A 262 -5.62 9.09 -9.99
N LEU A 263 -4.47 8.99 -9.32
CA LEU A 263 -3.36 9.93 -9.48
C LEU A 263 -2.19 9.26 -10.22
N VAL A 264 -1.69 9.89 -11.29
CA VAL A 264 -0.54 9.37 -12.04
C VAL A 264 0.23 10.49 -12.75
N LYS A 265 1.53 10.26 -12.99
CA LYS A 265 2.36 11.12 -13.83
C LYS A 265 1.86 11.09 -15.29
N THR A 266 1.58 12.26 -15.84
CA THR A 266 1.07 12.48 -17.20
C THR A 266 2.01 13.43 -17.97
N ALA A 267 1.71 13.67 -19.24
CA ALA A 267 2.47 14.55 -20.12
C ALA A 267 1.56 15.19 -21.18
N ASP A 268 2.13 16.07 -22.00
CA ASP A 268 1.46 16.56 -23.21
C ASP A 268 0.99 15.38 -24.08
N GLY A 269 -0.27 15.41 -24.52
CA GLY A 269 -0.85 14.35 -25.35
C GLY A 269 -1.40 13.14 -24.59
N THR A 270 -1.39 13.14 -23.25
CA THR A 270 -2.23 12.21 -22.47
C THR A 270 -3.71 12.50 -22.75
N VAL A 271 -4.51 11.46 -22.98
CA VAL A 271 -5.96 11.54 -23.23
C VAL A 271 -6.70 10.90 -22.06
N ASP A 272 -7.65 11.62 -21.47
CA ASP A 272 -8.44 11.17 -20.33
C ASP A 272 -9.61 10.25 -20.74
N GLY A 273 -10.34 9.72 -19.74
CA GLY A 273 -11.44 8.78 -19.94
C GLY A 273 -12.64 9.34 -20.73
N VAL A 274 -12.81 10.67 -20.76
CA VAL A 274 -13.86 11.35 -21.55
C VAL A 274 -13.36 11.85 -22.91
N GLY A 275 -12.08 11.66 -23.22
CA GLY A 275 -11.45 11.99 -24.50
C GLY A 275 -10.88 13.41 -24.60
N ALA A 276 -10.72 14.12 -23.48
CA ALA A 276 -10.01 15.39 -23.42
C ALA A 276 -8.49 15.15 -23.40
N VAL A 277 -7.73 16.07 -24.01
CA VAL A 277 -6.27 15.97 -24.09
C VAL A 277 -5.61 16.92 -23.09
N ILE A 278 -4.69 16.40 -22.30
CA ILE A 278 -3.86 17.16 -21.38
C ILE A 278 -2.70 17.79 -22.16
N GLY A 279 -2.52 19.10 -22.02
CA GLY A 279 -1.40 19.82 -22.64
C GLY A 279 -1.49 19.95 -24.17
N ASP A 280 -0.35 19.82 -24.86
CA ASP A 280 -0.27 19.90 -26.33
C ASP A 280 -0.48 18.52 -27.00
N ALA A 281 -1.59 18.37 -27.71
CA ALA A 281 -1.96 17.14 -28.43
C ALA A 281 -1.02 16.76 -29.58
N ASP A 282 -0.26 17.72 -30.14
CA ASP A 282 0.65 17.49 -31.27
C ASP A 282 2.12 17.31 -30.82
N ALA A 283 2.40 17.33 -29.50
CA ALA A 283 3.76 17.25 -28.97
C ALA A 283 4.35 15.82 -28.98
N ASP A 284 5.59 15.69 -29.44
CA ASP A 284 6.37 14.45 -29.37
C ASP A 284 7.78 14.77 -28.84
N HIS A 285 8.02 14.43 -27.58
CA HIS A 285 9.25 14.67 -26.85
C HIS A 285 10.18 13.45 -26.82
N ARG A 286 9.87 12.40 -27.59
CA ARG A 286 10.73 11.21 -27.71
C ARG A 286 11.99 11.55 -28.50
N ASN A 287 13.15 11.21 -27.93
CA ASN A 287 14.42 11.32 -28.63
C ASN A 287 14.64 10.15 -29.63
N GLU A 288 15.74 10.16 -30.39
CA GLU A 288 16.06 9.10 -31.37
C GLU A 288 16.22 7.70 -30.73
N GLU A 289 16.46 7.63 -29.42
CA GLU A 289 16.54 6.39 -28.64
C GLU A 289 15.21 6.03 -27.93
N GLY A 290 14.14 6.80 -28.15
CA GLY A 290 12.81 6.55 -27.60
C GLY A 290 12.63 6.83 -26.10
N TYR A 291 13.53 7.62 -25.48
CA TYR A 291 13.33 8.18 -24.15
C TYR A 291 12.65 9.55 -24.23
N VAL A 292 11.96 9.96 -23.16
CA VAL A 292 11.29 11.26 -23.04
C VAL A 292 12.01 12.12 -22.00
N LEU A 293 13.12 12.73 -22.43
CA LEU A 293 14.06 13.46 -21.56
C LEU A 293 13.97 14.99 -21.71
N ASP A 294 12.96 15.47 -22.43
CA ASP A 294 12.60 16.88 -22.62
C ASP A 294 11.07 17.01 -22.52
N GLY A 295 10.56 18.25 -22.65
CA GLY A 295 9.13 18.55 -22.53
C GLY A 295 8.66 18.63 -21.07
N PRO A 296 7.45 19.19 -20.85
CA PRO A 296 6.86 19.28 -19.54
C PRO A 296 6.47 17.89 -19.00
N GLU A 297 6.30 17.82 -17.70
CA GLU A 297 5.86 16.63 -16.97
C GLU A 297 4.81 17.08 -15.98
N TYR A 298 3.70 16.34 -15.89
CA TYR A 298 2.58 16.72 -15.03
C TYR A 298 2.25 15.60 -14.03
N LEU A 299 1.58 15.96 -12.94
CA LEU A 299 0.78 15.07 -12.12
C LEU A 299 -0.69 15.42 -12.35
N THR A 300 -1.49 14.42 -12.69
CA THR A 300 -2.94 14.57 -12.88
C THR A 300 -3.67 13.69 -11.87
N VAL A 301 -4.76 14.25 -11.31
CA VAL A 301 -5.82 13.52 -10.63
C VAL A 301 -6.98 13.33 -11.60
N PHE A 302 -7.48 12.10 -11.71
CA PHE A 302 -8.62 11.72 -12.53
C PHE A 302 -9.76 11.20 -11.64
N ASP A 303 -10.99 11.57 -11.98
CA ASP A 303 -12.22 11.00 -11.40
C ASP A 303 -12.27 9.49 -11.65
N GLY A 304 -12.54 8.68 -10.62
CA GLY A 304 -12.50 7.22 -10.74
C GLY A 304 -13.66 6.62 -11.54
N GLU A 305 -14.85 7.22 -11.53
CA GLU A 305 -16.04 6.71 -12.21
C GLU A 305 -15.95 6.93 -13.73
N SER A 306 -15.42 8.08 -14.16
CA SER A 306 -15.41 8.54 -15.55
C SER A 306 -14.04 8.63 -16.21
N GLY A 307 -12.96 8.68 -15.42
CA GLY A 307 -11.61 8.94 -15.88
C GLY A 307 -11.39 10.37 -16.39
N GLU A 308 -12.29 11.33 -16.13
CA GLU A 308 -12.11 12.75 -16.47
C GLU A 308 -10.97 13.36 -15.64
N ALA A 309 -10.10 14.17 -16.27
CA ALA A 309 -9.02 14.87 -15.55
C ALA A 309 -9.58 16.02 -14.70
N LEU A 310 -9.50 15.90 -13.37
CA LEU A 310 -10.06 16.86 -12.40
C LEU A 310 -9.13 18.06 -12.17
N ASP A 311 -7.84 17.81 -11.92
CA ASP A 311 -6.80 18.84 -11.81
C ASP A 311 -5.46 18.31 -12.36
N THR A 312 -4.60 19.22 -12.79
CA THR A 312 -3.27 18.88 -13.34
C THR A 312 -2.26 19.96 -12.99
N ILE A 313 -1.18 19.56 -12.33
CA ILE A 313 -0.09 20.43 -11.87
C ILE A 313 1.26 19.96 -12.42
N ASP A 314 2.26 20.85 -12.47
CA ASP A 314 3.63 20.48 -12.85
C ASP A 314 4.17 19.38 -11.91
N TYR A 315 4.75 18.33 -12.48
CA TYR A 315 5.32 17.22 -11.72
C TYR A 315 6.56 17.66 -10.92
N ARG A 316 6.61 17.30 -9.63
CA ARG A 316 7.75 17.61 -8.76
C ARG A 316 8.41 16.30 -8.26
N PRO A 317 9.75 16.24 -8.20
CA PRO A 317 10.68 17.24 -8.74
C PRO A 317 10.64 17.28 -10.28
N PRO A 318 10.88 18.46 -10.87
CA PRO A 318 11.06 18.57 -12.32
C PRO A 318 12.29 17.78 -12.74
N ARG A 319 12.34 17.33 -14.01
CA ARG A 319 13.47 16.59 -14.57
C ARG A 319 14.84 17.23 -14.30
N GLY A 320 14.93 18.56 -14.36
CA GLY A 320 16.20 19.28 -14.24
C GLY A 320 17.18 18.91 -15.36
N THR A 321 18.48 18.89 -15.07
CA THR A 321 19.48 18.31 -15.97
C THR A 321 19.48 16.79 -15.75
N VAL A 322 19.43 16.00 -16.82
CA VAL A 322 19.43 14.53 -16.71
C VAL A 322 20.66 14.02 -15.95
N GLU A 323 21.84 14.60 -16.22
CA GLU A 323 23.09 14.28 -15.55
C GLU A 323 23.11 14.53 -14.03
N ASP A 324 22.26 15.42 -13.50
CA ASP A 324 22.18 15.69 -12.05
C ASP A 324 21.69 14.42 -11.30
N TRP A 325 20.94 13.55 -11.98
CA TRP A 325 20.54 12.24 -11.47
C TRP A 325 21.65 11.18 -11.55
N GLY A 326 22.84 11.51 -12.05
CA GLY A 326 24.02 10.63 -12.02
C GLY A 326 24.26 9.78 -13.26
N ASP A 327 23.46 9.95 -14.32
CA ASP A 327 23.81 9.54 -15.69
C ASP A 327 23.16 10.46 -16.73
N GLY A 328 23.78 10.61 -17.90
CA GLY A 328 23.31 11.49 -18.97
C GLY A 328 22.50 10.80 -20.08
N TYR A 329 22.01 9.56 -19.85
CA TYR A 329 21.26 8.80 -20.86
C TYR A 329 19.81 8.48 -20.46
N GLY A 330 19.37 8.93 -19.29
CA GLY A 330 17.97 8.89 -18.89
C GLY A 330 17.61 7.75 -17.93
N ASN A 331 18.56 7.01 -17.37
CA ASN A 331 18.21 5.86 -16.54
C ASN A 331 17.72 6.27 -15.15
N ARG A 332 18.59 6.92 -14.37
CA ARG A 332 18.31 7.29 -12.96
C ARG A 332 17.23 8.35 -12.79
N VAL A 333 17.13 9.28 -13.74
CA VAL A 333 16.13 10.36 -13.72
C VAL A 333 14.69 9.82 -13.76
N ASP A 334 14.43 8.76 -14.54
CA ASP A 334 13.07 8.24 -14.73
C ASP A 334 12.80 7.01 -13.85
N ARG A 335 13.42 6.96 -12.67
CA ARG A 335 13.17 5.95 -11.64
C ARG A 335 12.10 6.46 -10.69
N PHE A 336 10.83 6.16 -10.99
CA PHE A 336 9.69 6.61 -10.19
C PHE A 336 9.17 5.51 -9.24
N LEU A 337 8.57 5.93 -8.13
CA LEU A 337 7.74 5.13 -7.21
C LEU A 337 6.55 5.99 -6.76
N SER A 338 5.51 5.36 -6.19
CA SER A 338 4.44 6.07 -5.50
C SER A 338 3.79 5.22 -4.38
N ALA A 339 3.08 5.89 -3.48
CA ALA A 339 2.26 5.33 -2.41
C ALA A 339 1.12 6.28 -2.01
N THR A 340 0.10 5.75 -1.35
CA THR A 340 -0.82 6.51 -0.48
C THR A 340 -0.35 6.39 0.98
N ALA A 341 -0.39 7.48 1.74
CA ALA A 341 0.02 7.52 3.15
C ALA A 341 -0.86 8.46 3.98
N TYR A 342 -1.21 8.07 5.21
CA TYR A 342 -1.98 8.91 6.14
C TYR A 342 -1.04 9.85 6.90
N LEU A 343 -0.54 10.87 6.20
CA LEU A 343 0.48 11.79 6.70
C LEU A 343 -0.03 12.79 7.76
N ASP A 344 -1.33 12.81 8.07
CA ASP A 344 -1.89 13.43 9.29
C ASP A 344 -2.51 12.41 10.25
N GLY A 345 -2.46 11.12 9.90
CA GLY A 345 -3.05 10.00 10.62
C GLY A 345 -4.57 9.88 10.53
N GLU A 346 -5.24 10.70 9.71
CA GLU A 346 -6.69 10.72 9.53
C GLU A 346 -7.11 10.64 8.05
N HIS A 347 -6.46 11.37 7.15
CA HIS A 347 -6.80 11.44 5.71
C HIS A 347 -5.62 11.00 4.82
N PRO A 348 -5.88 10.43 3.63
CA PRO A 348 -4.84 9.97 2.71
C PRO A 348 -4.18 11.09 1.89
N SER A 349 -2.84 11.10 1.88
CA SER A 349 -2.00 11.88 0.96
C SER A 349 -1.40 10.97 -0.11
N ALA A 350 -1.20 11.49 -1.33
CA ALA A 350 -0.42 10.80 -2.36
C ALA A 350 1.06 11.17 -2.24
N VAL A 351 1.95 10.17 -2.25
CA VAL A 351 3.40 10.36 -2.23
C VAL A 351 4.00 9.83 -3.53
N PHE A 352 4.63 10.71 -4.32
CA PHE A 352 5.37 10.36 -5.52
C PHE A 352 6.87 10.52 -5.28
N ALA A 353 7.68 9.59 -5.78
CA ALA A 353 9.13 9.65 -5.65
C ALA A 353 9.84 9.61 -7.00
N ARG A 354 10.97 10.32 -7.10
CA ARG A 354 11.88 10.29 -8.25
C ARG A 354 13.31 10.07 -7.78
N GLY A 355 13.97 9.08 -8.38
CA GLY A 355 15.36 8.70 -8.11
C GLY A 355 15.54 7.91 -6.80
N TYR A 356 16.46 6.94 -6.83
CA TYR A 356 16.86 6.18 -5.63
C TYR A 356 18.31 5.71 -5.62
N TYR A 357 18.95 5.54 -6.79
CA TYR A 357 20.36 5.14 -6.89
C TYR A 357 21.37 6.23 -6.51
N THR A 358 20.95 7.50 -6.52
CA THR A 358 21.78 8.70 -6.37
C THR A 358 20.92 9.74 -5.67
N ARG A 359 20.56 10.86 -6.32
CA ARG A 359 19.52 11.76 -5.82
C ARG A 359 18.21 10.98 -5.63
N ALA A 360 17.57 11.22 -4.51
CA ALA A 360 16.26 10.71 -4.15
C ALA A 360 15.39 11.87 -3.66
N VAL A 361 14.18 11.96 -4.22
CA VAL A 361 13.22 13.01 -3.89
C VAL A 361 11.86 12.37 -3.69
N LEU A 362 11.15 12.75 -2.64
CA LEU A 362 9.78 12.34 -2.35
C LEU A 362 8.91 13.59 -2.24
N TRP A 363 7.73 13.54 -2.86
CA TRP A 363 6.78 14.65 -2.96
C TRP A 363 5.42 14.19 -2.46
N ALA A 364 4.96 14.77 -1.36
CA ALA A 364 3.62 14.54 -0.83
C ALA A 364 2.65 15.59 -1.37
N VAL A 365 1.50 15.11 -1.84
CA VAL A 365 0.44 15.90 -2.47
C VAL A 365 -0.91 15.51 -1.85
N ASP A 366 -1.65 16.53 -1.42
CA ASP A 366 -3.01 16.39 -0.90
C ASP A 366 -4.02 16.85 -1.99
N PHE A 367 -5.17 16.19 -2.10
CA PHE A 367 -6.28 16.56 -2.99
C PHE A 367 -7.47 17.04 -2.13
N ASP A 368 -8.12 18.14 -2.51
CA ASP A 368 -9.24 18.74 -1.74
C ASP A 368 -10.63 18.59 -2.39
N GLY A 369 -10.74 17.70 -3.39
CA GLY A 369 -11.92 17.55 -4.24
C GLY A 369 -12.01 18.55 -5.40
N GLU A 370 -11.17 19.60 -5.40
CA GLU A 370 -11.04 20.54 -6.52
C GLU A 370 -9.60 20.67 -7.05
N ARG A 371 -8.57 20.50 -6.21
CA ARG A 371 -7.17 20.86 -6.53
C ARG A 371 -6.15 19.97 -5.84
N LEU A 372 -5.06 19.72 -6.55
CA LEU A 372 -3.83 19.16 -5.99
C LEU A 372 -3.00 20.24 -5.30
N SER A 373 -2.45 19.93 -4.12
CA SER A 373 -1.61 20.84 -3.36
C SER A 373 -0.38 20.14 -2.76
N GLU A 374 0.79 20.77 -2.86
CA GLU A 374 2.02 20.26 -2.26
C GLU A 374 1.96 20.35 -0.74
N ARG A 375 1.99 19.18 -0.08
CA ARG A 375 2.10 19.06 1.37
C ARG A 375 3.54 19.30 1.82
N TRP A 376 4.48 18.55 1.24
CA TRP A 376 5.92 18.70 1.43
C TRP A 376 6.73 18.11 0.28
N LEU A 377 8.01 18.48 0.21
CA LEU A 377 8.99 17.93 -0.74
C LEU A 377 10.29 17.61 0.01
N PHE A 378 10.60 16.33 0.16
CA PHE A 378 11.88 15.84 0.64
C PHE A 378 12.86 15.72 -0.53
N ASP A 379 14.08 16.26 -0.41
CA ASP A 379 15.14 16.07 -1.40
C ASP A 379 16.48 15.76 -0.71
N SER A 380 17.14 14.69 -1.17
CA SER A 380 18.49 14.29 -0.74
C SER A 380 19.60 15.31 -1.03
N GLU A 381 19.38 16.27 -1.94
CA GLU A 381 20.34 17.35 -2.24
C GLU A 381 20.23 18.55 -1.27
N GLU A 382 19.16 18.63 -0.46
CA GLU A 382 19.05 19.70 0.53
C GLU A 382 19.98 19.47 1.74
N PRO A 383 20.59 20.52 2.32
CA PRO A 383 21.64 20.38 3.34
C PRO A 383 21.16 19.62 4.59
N GLY A 384 21.82 18.50 4.90
CA GLY A 384 21.45 17.58 5.97
C GLY A 384 20.83 16.26 5.49
N ASN A 385 20.33 16.21 4.25
CA ASN A 385 19.69 15.03 3.67
C ASN A 385 20.65 14.18 2.82
N GLU A 386 21.95 14.50 2.76
CA GLU A 386 22.90 13.88 1.83
C GLU A 386 23.07 12.37 2.05
N GLY A 387 22.77 11.87 3.25
CA GLY A 387 22.82 10.45 3.61
C GLY A 387 21.63 9.60 3.10
N TYR A 388 20.58 10.23 2.58
CA TYR A 388 19.39 9.57 2.03
C TYR A 388 19.55 9.24 0.53
N ALA A 389 20.54 9.85 -0.12
CA ALA A 389 20.94 9.49 -1.47
C ALA A 389 21.39 8.02 -1.55
N GLY A 390 21.02 7.34 -2.65
CA GLY A 390 21.41 5.95 -2.90
C GLY A 390 20.72 4.88 -2.05
N GLN A 391 19.70 5.24 -1.25
CA GLN A 391 19.08 4.31 -0.28
C GLN A 391 17.78 3.66 -0.75
N GLY A 392 17.08 4.22 -1.75
CA GLY A 392 15.75 3.70 -2.14
C GLY A 392 15.83 2.35 -2.87
N ASN A 393 14.76 1.57 -2.79
CA ASN A 393 14.63 0.27 -3.46
C ASN A 393 13.82 0.40 -4.76
N HIS A 394 13.59 -0.70 -5.47
CA HIS A 394 12.57 -0.79 -6.53
C HIS A 394 11.11 -0.79 -6.02
N GLN A 395 10.92 -0.44 -4.75
CA GLN A 395 9.64 -0.35 -4.03
C GLN A 395 9.84 0.50 -2.77
N LEU A 396 8.75 0.99 -2.20
CA LEU A 396 8.68 1.62 -0.88
C LEU A 396 7.54 0.96 -0.08
N VAL A 397 7.48 1.20 1.22
CA VAL A 397 6.38 0.73 2.09
C VAL A 397 6.00 1.85 3.04
N VAL A 398 4.70 1.99 3.31
CA VAL A 398 4.13 2.99 4.21
C VAL A 398 3.71 2.32 5.51
N ALA A 399 4.07 2.91 6.64
CA ALA A 399 3.61 2.49 7.96
C ALA A 399 3.86 3.56 9.04
N ASP A 400 2.98 3.65 10.03
CA ASP A 400 3.27 4.14 11.37
C ASP A 400 4.38 3.28 12.01
N VAL A 401 5.64 3.71 11.91
CA VAL A 401 6.79 2.99 12.48
C VAL A 401 7.15 3.51 13.87
N ASP A 402 6.91 4.79 14.17
CA ASP A 402 7.29 5.43 15.42
C ASP A 402 6.20 5.42 16.52
N ALA A 403 4.97 5.05 16.15
CA ALA A 403 3.77 4.90 16.97
C ALA A 403 3.11 6.23 17.43
N ASP A 404 3.23 7.31 16.65
CA ASP A 404 2.44 8.53 16.84
C ASP A 404 1.06 8.53 16.15
N GLY A 405 0.82 7.58 15.23
CA GLY A 405 -0.45 7.34 14.55
C GLY A 405 -0.50 7.81 13.09
N LYS A 406 0.49 8.60 12.66
CA LYS A 406 0.68 9.03 11.26
C LYS A 406 1.49 7.96 10.50
N ASP A 407 1.68 8.15 9.20
CA ASP A 407 2.42 7.20 8.37
C ASP A 407 3.78 7.77 7.92
N GLU A 408 4.83 6.97 8.10
CA GLU A 408 6.16 7.24 7.57
C GLU A 408 6.40 6.46 6.27
N ILE A 409 7.31 6.96 5.44
CA ILE A 409 7.67 6.35 4.15
C ILE A 409 8.98 5.59 4.29
N VAL A 410 8.90 4.27 4.46
CA VAL A 410 10.06 3.38 4.45
C VAL A 410 10.56 3.25 3.01
N TYR A 411 11.63 3.97 2.69
CA TYR A 411 12.21 4.12 1.35
C TYR A 411 13.49 3.27 1.22
N GLY A 412 13.32 1.94 1.15
CA GLY A 412 14.41 0.96 0.99
C GLY A 412 15.32 0.84 2.21
N SER A 413 16.44 1.55 2.20
CA SER A 413 17.44 1.62 3.28
C SER A 413 17.39 2.93 4.08
N ALA A 414 16.38 3.77 3.84
CA ALA A 414 16.07 4.96 4.63
C ALA A 414 14.57 5.02 4.99
N THR A 415 14.18 5.98 5.83
CA THR A 415 12.78 6.28 6.18
C THR A 415 12.60 7.79 6.27
N ILE A 416 11.55 8.29 5.61
CA ILE A 416 11.12 9.70 5.64
C ILE A 416 9.93 9.80 6.58
N ASP A 417 9.94 10.82 7.42
CA ASP A 417 8.95 11.09 8.47
C ASP A 417 7.63 11.63 7.88
N ASP A 418 6.54 11.64 8.65
CA ASP A 418 5.21 12.07 8.16
C ASP A 418 5.19 13.54 7.69
N ASP A 419 6.04 14.37 8.28
CA ASP A 419 6.21 15.79 7.98
C ASP A 419 7.16 16.08 6.79
N GLY A 420 7.72 15.02 6.19
CA GLY A 420 8.66 15.11 5.08
C GLY A 420 10.11 15.34 5.48
N THR A 421 10.45 15.32 6.78
CA THR A 421 11.84 15.30 7.22
C THR A 421 12.45 13.89 7.13
N GLY A 422 13.77 13.78 7.18
CA GLY A 422 14.43 12.48 7.19
C GLY A 422 14.48 11.87 8.59
N LEU A 423 13.73 10.79 8.84
CA LEU A 423 13.72 10.07 10.12
C LEU A 423 15.05 9.34 10.37
N TYR A 424 15.44 8.44 9.46
CA TYR A 424 16.80 7.86 9.44
C TYR A 424 17.25 7.35 8.07
N THR A 425 18.56 7.20 7.92
CA THR A 425 19.21 6.43 6.85
C THR A 425 20.14 5.38 7.47
N THR A 426 20.09 4.15 6.96
CA THR A 426 20.97 3.06 7.41
C THR A 426 22.34 3.09 6.72
N GLY A 427 22.45 3.77 5.58
CA GLY A 427 23.63 3.76 4.72
C GLY A 427 23.93 2.41 4.05
N LEU A 428 22.98 1.46 4.06
CA LEU A 428 23.15 0.12 3.49
C LEU A 428 22.99 0.09 1.95
N GLY A 429 22.39 1.14 1.38
CA GLY A 429 22.22 1.30 -0.07
C GLY A 429 20.96 0.62 -0.63
N HIS A 430 20.84 0.69 -1.96
CA HIS A 430 19.75 0.15 -2.77
C HIS A 430 19.61 -1.38 -2.70
N GLY A 431 18.37 -1.88 -2.87
CA GLY A 431 18.06 -3.26 -3.24
C GLY A 431 16.66 -3.46 -3.83
N ASP A 432 16.31 -4.73 -4.08
CA ASP A 432 15.14 -5.10 -4.88
C ASP A 432 13.90 -5.45 -4.07
N ALA A 433 14.05 -5.84 -2.80
CA ALA A 433 12.93 -6.31 -1.98
C ALA A 433 13.05 -5.88 -0.51
N MET A 434 11.91 -5.49 0.05
CA MET A 434 11.76 -5.02 1.41
C MET A 434 10.36 -5.39 1.93
N HIS A 435 10.25 -5.67 3.22
CA HIS A 435 8.98 -5.93 3.88
C HIS A 435 8.99 -5.24 5.24
N VAL A 436 7.88 -4.61 5.63
CA VAL A 436 7.68 -3.95 6.93
C VAL A 436 6.51 -4.63 7.62
N SER A 437 6.68 -5.09 8.85
CA SER A 437 5.62 -5.75 9.64
C SER A 437 6.05 -5.96 11.09
N ASP A 438 5.12 -6.39 11.95
CA ASP A 438 5.41 -7.01 13.25
C ASP A 438 5.93 -8.45 13.00
N PHE A 439 7.24 -8.59 12.80
CA PHE A 439 7.88 -9.87 12.49
C PHE A 439 8.40 -10.58 13.74
N ASP A 440 8.84 -9.84 14.75
CA ASP A 440 9.13 -10.31 16.11
C ASP A 440 8.14 -9.71 17.12
N PRO A 441 6.94 -10.31 17.30
CA PRO A 441 5.92 -9.84 18.26
C PRO A 441 6.33 -9.96 19.74
N SER A 442 7.61 -10.23 20.02
CA SER A 442 8.22 -10.08 21.34
C SER A 442 9.02 -8.78 21.51
N ARG A 443 9.31 -8.05 20.42
CA ARG A 443 9.81 -6.68 20.39
C ARG A 443 8.62 -5.72 20.19
N PRO A 444 8.54 -4.58 20.92
CA PRO A 444 7.58 -3.53 20.60
C PRO A 444 8.04 -2.72 19.38
N GLY A 445 7.13 -2.46 18.45
CA GLY A 445 7.37 -1.70 17.21
C GLY A 445 7.14 -2.58 15.98
N LEU A 446 7.53 -2.07 14.81
CA LEU A 446 7.63 -2.84 13.57
C LEU A 446 9.09 -3.13 13.22
N GLU A 447 9.33 -4.11 12.36
CA GLU A 447 10.64 -4.35 11.76
C GLU A 447 10.61 -4.29 10.24
N VAL A 448 11.76 -3.94 9.67
CA VAL A 448 12.02 -4.00 8.23
C VAL A 448 12.98 -5.15 7.92
N PHE A 449 12.55 -6.07 7.07
CA PHE A 449 13.43 -7.04 6.42
C PHE A 449 13.72 -6.61 4.99
N ALA A 450 14.99 -6.38 4.64
CA ALA A 450 15.42 -5.93 3.32
C ALA A 450 16.64 -6.70 2.79
N VAL A 451 16.70 -6.88 1.47
CA VAL A 451 17.89 -7.36 0.75
C VAL A 451 18.61 -6.18 0.09
N HIS A 452 19.92 -6.32 -0.13
CA HIS A 452 20.79 -5.24 -0.64
C HIS A 452 21.50 -5.64 -1.93
N GLU A 453 21.52 -4.76 -2.93
CA GLU A 453 22.30 -4.93 -4.17
C GLU A 453 23.69 -4.30 -4.05
N ASP A 454 23.82 -3.12 -3.42
CA ASP A 454 25.14 -2.50 -3.21
C ASP A 454 25.92 -3.20 -2.08
N MET A 455 26.61 -4.28 -2.44
CA MET A 455 27.46 -5.04 -1.54
C MET A 455 28.62 -4.24 -0.92
N ASN A 456 28.95 -3.05 -1.45
CA ASN A 456 29.97 -2.18 -0.87
C ASN A 456 29.35 -1.27 0.21
N ALA A 457 28.22 -0.63 -0.07
CA ALA A 457 27.47 0.15 0.92
C ALA A 457 26.95 -0.74 2.07
N SER A 458 26.38 -1.90 1.75
CA SER A 458 25.85 -2.84 2.74
C SER A 458 26.91 -3.47 3.65
N GLY A 459 28.21 -3.27 3.37
CA GLY A 459 29.32 -3.88 4.10
C GLY A 459 29.43 -5.39 3.84
N ASN A 460 29.13 -5.81 2.62
CA ASN A 460 29.01 -7.20 2.17
C ASN A 460 27.96 -8.02 2.95
N ARG A 461 26.83 -7.39 3.29
CA ARG A 461 25.64 -8.05 3.85
C ARG A 461 24.64 -8.28 2.71
N GLY A 462 24.10 -9.49 2.58
CA GLY A 462 23.08 -9.80 1.58
C GLY A 462 21.68 -9.36 2.01
N SER A 463 21.41 -9.37 3.32
CA SER A 463 20.16 -8.89 3.89
C SER A 463 20.32 -8.41 5.33
N THR A 464 19.37 -7.59 5.77
CA THR A 464 19.27 -7.09 7.15
C THR A 464 17.84 -7.14 7.66
N PHE A 465 17.71 -7.41 8.94
CA PHE A 465 16.49 -7.26 9.72
C PHE A 465 16.74 -6.14 10.73
N ARG A 466 15.96 -5.07 10.66
CA ARG A 466 16.17 -3.84 11.43
C ARG A 466 14.89 -3.37 12.10
N ASP A 467 15.03 -2.66 13.21
CA ASP A 467 13.95 -1.89 13.82
C ASP A 467 13.44 -0.82 12.85
N ALA A 468 12.11 -0.71 12.69
CA ALA A 468 11.52 0.14 11.66
C ALA A 468 11.54 1.63 11.99
N ALA A 469 11.50 2.02 13.27
CA ALA A 469 11.53 3.41 13.72
C ALA A 469 12.94 4.01 13.74
N THR A 470 13.95 3.19 14.05
CA THR A 470 15.31 3.67 14.34
C THR A 470 16.37 3.23 13.32
N GLY A 471 16.05 2.26 12.46
CA GLY A 471 17.00 1.65 11.55
C GLY A 471 18.06 0.77 12.21
N GLU A 472 17.96 0.48 13.52
CA GLU A 472 18.89 -0.39 14.23
C GLU A 472 18.91 -1.79 13.60
N VAL A 473 20.03 -2.17 12.98
CA VAL A 473 20.21 -3.53 12.44
C VAL A 473 20.31 -4.54 13.57
N LEU A 474 19.23 -5.30 13.77
CA LEU A 474 19.08 -6.32 14.81
C LEU A 474 19.87 -7.59 14.45
N TRP A 475 19.84 -7.97 13.16
CA TRP A 475 20.72 -9.00 12.59
C TRP A 475 20.89 -8.85 11.07
N SER A 476 21.88 -9.54 10.51
CA SER A 476 22.20 -9.52 9.07
C SER A 476 22.74 -10.88 8.60
N VAL A 477 22.72 -11.11 7.28
CA VAL A 477 23.29 -12.30 6.59
C VAL A 477 24.48 -11.91 5.74
#